data_AF-A0A8S9PXH1-F1
#
_entry.id   AF-A0A8S9PXH1-F1
#
_cell.length_a   1.000
_cell.length_b   1.000
_cell.length_c   1.000
_cell.angle_alpha   90.00
_cell.angle_beta   90.00
_cell.angle_gamma   90.00
#
_symmetry.space_group_name_H-M   'P 1'
#
loop_
_entity.id
_entity.type
_entity.pdbx_description
1 polymer ?
#
loop_
_entity_poly.entity_id
_entity_poly.type
_entity_poly.pdbx_seq_one_letter_code
_entity_poly.pdbx_strand_id
1 'polypeptide(L)'
;MTESKAYVKMVVAHAKAMEANNEFAATLEKRLQDVLRSDELCEIKKVVRELKLGLKMAQNRERANAAQLAAAEKLGNQAASLEARLGFGSNERKSALKQVSFLEAKVESSANKFSDDLRRATYDAQKALADSCLDVLVSLKEKWEKKKAATDCEARLREVMANIDLLKEIMNNNLLASDELLRLQTKEVELGSELDVMVISDFSVGKLDLPQISEDISEDLFVKVPSVVDDVTKCSGGQFDDGKFGIEE
;
A
#
# COMPACT_ATOMS: atom_id res chain seq x y z
N MET A 1 144.04 0.56 -28.83
CA MET A 1 143.00 1.11 -27.93
C MET A 1 141.59 0.88 -28.52
N THR A 2 141.23 -0.36 -28.86
CA THR A 2 140.00 -0.65 -29.65
C THR A 2 139.12 -1.71 -29.00
N GLU A 3 139.73 -2.67 -28.30
CA GLU A 3 139.06 -3.82 -27.67
C GLU A 3 138.39 -3.48 -26.32
N SER A 4 139.08 -2.72 -25.45
CA SER A 4 138.53 -2.23 -24.17
C SER A 4 137.25 -1.38 -24.35
N LYS A 5 137.19 -0.56 -25.42
CA LYS A 5 136.01 0.28 -25.74
C LYS A 5 134.82 -0.56 -26.22
N ALA A 6 135.05 -1.68 -26.89
CA ALA A 6 134.00 -2.60 -27.32
C ALA A 6 133.42 -3.37 -26.12
N TYR A 7 134.28 -3.80 -25.18
CA TYR A 7 133.87 -4.49 -23.97
C TYR A 7 132.99 -3.62 -23.07
N VAL A 8 133.36 -2.35 -22.86
CA VAL A 8 132.53 -1.41 -22.09
C VAL A 8 131.18 -1.14 -22.76
N LYS A 9 131.13 -1.02 -24.10
CA LYS A 9 129.85 -0.88 -24.83
C LYS A 9 128.96 -2.10 -24.67
N MET A 10 129.53 -3.31 -24.71
CA MET A 10 128.80 -4.55 -24.49
C MET A 10 128.24 -4.63 -23.06
N VAL A 11 129.06 -4.31 -22.05
CA VAL A 11 128.63 -4.31 -20.64
C VAL A 11 127.53 -3.28 -20.38
N VAL A 12 127.63 -2.07 -20.94
CA VAL A 12 126.57 -1.06 -20.83
C VAL A 12 125.30 -1.48 -21.57
N ALA A 13 125.40 -2.09 -22.75
CA ALA A 13 124.26 -2.60 -23.47
C ALA A 13 123.56 -3.75 -22.72
N HIS A 14 124.35 -4.66 -22.12
CA HIS A 14 123.84 -5.73 -21.28
C HIS A 14 123.16 -5.20 -20.02
N ALA A 15 123.75 -4.20 -19.35
CA ALA A 15 123.14 -3.55 -18.19
C ALA A 15 121.80 -2.88 -18.54
N LYS A 16 121.71 -2.17 -19.68
CA LYS A 16 120.45 -1.59 -20.16
C LYS A 16 119.41 -2.63 -20.55
N ALA A 17 119.83 -3.74 -21.16
CA ALA A 17 118.93 -4.85 -21.45
C ALA A 17 118.40 -5.51 -20.17
N MET A 18 119.24 -5.62 -19.14
CA MET A 18 118.85 -6.14 -17.83
C MET A 18 117.89 -5.20 -17.10
N GLU A 19 118.13 -3.89 -17.16
CA GLU A 19 117.25 -2.86 -16.61
C GLU A 19 115.87 -2.88 -17.29
N ALA A 20 115.82 -2.92 -18.62
CA ALA A 20 114.57 -3.03 -19.38
C ALA A 20 113.81 -4.33 -19.08
N ASN A 21 114.52 -5.45 -18.91
CA ASN A 21 113.90 -6.72 -18.51
C ASN A 21 113.34 -6.66 -17.08
N ASN A 22 114.03 -5.99 -16.16
CA ASN A 22 113.55 -5.82 -14.79
C ASN A 22 112.33 -4.89 -14.72
N GLU A 23 112.31 -3.80 -15.50
CA GLU A 23 111.12 -2.93 -15.63
C GLU A 23 109.94 -3.69 -16.24
N PHE A 24 110.19 -4.52 -17.25
CA PHE A 24 109.17 -5.39 -17.83
C PHE A 24 108.64 -6.40 -16.81
N ALA A 25 109.52 -7.04 -16.04
CA ALA A 25 109.15 -7.98 -14.98
C ALA A 25 108.33 -7.31 -13.87
N ALA A 26 108.75 -6.13 -13.40
CA ALA A 26 108.02 -5.37 -12.38
C ALA A 26 106.63 -4.90 -12.89
N THR A 27 106.52 -4.52 -14.16
CA THR A 27 105.24 -4.17 -14.79
C THR A 27 104.33 -5.38 -14.90
N LEU A 28 104.87 -6.54 -15.25
CA LEU A 28 104.12 -7.79 -15.34
C LEU A 28 103.62 -8.24 -13.96
N GLU A 29 104.47 -8.16 -12.93
CA GLU A 29 104.14 -8.54 -11.56
C GLU A 29 103.07 -7.63 -10.96
N LYS A 30 103.16 -6.31 -11.19
CA LYS A 30 102.10 -5.36 -10.78
C LYS A 30 100.76 -5.67 -11.45
N ARG A 31 100.78 -5.94 -12.77
CA ARG A 31 99.56 -6.35 -13.49
C ARG A 31 98.98 -7.67 -12.99
N LEU A 32 99.81 -8.61 -12.57
CA LEU A 32 99.37 -9.88 -11.98
C LEU A 32 98.80 -9.72 -10.56
N GLN A 33 99.27 -8.74 -9.78
CA GLN A 33 98.66 -8.38 -8.50
C GLN A 33 97.28 -7.72 -8.67
N ASP A 34 97.09 -6.96 -9.75
CA ASP A 34 95.80 -6.33 -10.10
C ASP A 34 94.79 -7.32 -10.72
N VAL A 35 95.21 -8.55 -11.06
CA VAL A 35 94.29 -9.62 -11.50
C VAL A 35 93.54 -10.15 -10.28
N LEU A 36 92.20 -10.08 -10.34
CA LEU A 36 91.29 -10.60 -9.32
C LEU A 36 91.70 -12.00 -8.87
N ARG A 37 91.75 -12.21 -7.55
CA ARG A 37 92.06 -13.53 -6.99
C ARG A 37 90.89 -14.49 -7.23
N SER A 38 91.19 -15.78 -7.29
CA SER A 38 90.19 -16.80 -7.67
C SER A 38 89.00 -16.91 -6.70
N ASP A 39 89.21 -16.56 -5.43
CA ASP A 39 88.19 -16.49 -4.37
C ASP A 39 87.23 -15.31 -4.58
N GLU A 40 87.73 -14.13 -4.93
CA GLU A 40 86.90 -12.96 -5.28
C GLU A 40 86.02 -13.25 -6.50
N LEU A 41 86.58 -13.92 -7.52
CA LEU A 41 85.82 -14.36 -8.69
C LEU A 41 84.74 -15.40 -8.34
N CYS A 42 85.00 -16.26 -7.35
CA CYS A 42 84.03 -17.24 -6.85
C CYS A 42 82.84 -16.55 -6.15
N GLU A 43 83.11 -15.56 -5.29
CA GLU A 43 82.07 -14.79 -4.61
C GLU A 43 81.25 -13.94 -5.59
N ILE A 44 81.89 -13.30 -6.57
CA ILE A 44 81.19 -12.58 -7.65
C ILE A 44 80.26 -13.53 -8.40
N LYS A 45 80.73 -14.74 -8.74
CA LYS A 45 79.90 -15.75 -9.42
C LYS A 45 78.71 -16.19 -8.57
N LYS A 46 78.86 -16.28 -7.24
CA LYS A 46 77.77 -16.58 -6.31
C LYS A 46 76.74 -15.45 -6.29
N VAL A 47 77.18 -14.21 -6.10
CA VAL A 47 76.31 -13.02 -6.12
C VAL A 47 75.56 -12.90 -7.44
N VAL A 48 76.23 -13.13 -8.58
CA VAL A 48 75.58 -13.11 -9.91
C VAL A 48 74.47 -14.17 -10.02
N ARG A 49 74.67 -15.37 -9.45
CA ARG A 49 73.62 -16.41 -9.42
C ARG A 49 72.44 -16.00 -8.55
N GLU A 50 72.70 -15.45 -7.37
CA GLU A 50 71.66 -14.97 -6.45
C GLU A 50 70.86 -13.82 -7.07
N LEU A 51 71.54 -12.82 -7.66
CA LEU A 51 70.90 -11.73 -8.39
C LEU A 51 70.05 -12.24 -9.55
N LYS A 52 70.54 -13.24 -10.31
CA LYS A 52 69.76 -13.84 -11.41
C LYS A 52 68.50 -14.54 -10.91
N LEU A 53 68.56 -15.25 -9.79
CA LEU A 53 67.39 -15.86 -9.15
C LEU A 53 66.43 -14.80 -8.61
N GLY A 54 66.94 -13.78 -7.92
CA GLY A 54 66.17 -12.65 -7.40
C GLY A 54 65.44 -11.90 -8.50
N LEU A 55 66.10 -11.63 -9.63
CA LEU A 55 65.49 -10.99 -10.80
C LEU A 55 64.36 -11.84 -11.38
N LYS A 56 64.55 -13.16 -11.51
CA LYS A 56 63.50 -14.06 -12.02
C LYS A 56 62.29 -14.11 -11.09
N MET A 57 62.51 -14.12 -9.77
CA MET A 57 61.44 -14.06 -8.78
C MET A 57 60.69 -12.72 -8.82
N ALA A 58 61.43 -11.61 -8.91
CA ALA A 58 60.85 -10.27 -9.02
C ALA A 58 59.98 -10.14 -10.28
N GLN A 59 60.46 -10.60 -11.43
CA GLN A 59 59.71 -10.56 -12.68
C GLN A 59 58.43 -11.42 -12.63
N ASN A 60 58.49 -12.59 -11.98
CA ASN A 60 57.30 -13.42 -11.80
C ASN A 60 56.28 -12.75 -10.88
N ARG A 61 56.74 -12.10 -9.80
CA ARG A 61 55.88 -11.32 -8.90
C ARG A 61 55.25 -10.13 -9.62
N GLU A 62 56.01 -9.41 -10.44
CA GLU A 62 55.51 -8.30 -11.24
C GLU A 62 54.40 -8.75 -12.20
N ARG A 63 54.59 -9.88 -12.91
CA ARG A 63 53.54 -10.46 -13.75
C ARG A 63 52.29 -10.86 -12.96
N ALA A 64 52.45 -11.42 -11.77
CA ALA A 64 51.33 -11.78 -10.90
C ALA A 64 50.57 -10.54 -10.41
N ASN A 65 51.29 -9.49 -10.00
CA ASN A 65 50.69 -8.22 -9.56
C ASN A 65 49.96 -7.52 -10.70
N ALA A 66 50.50 -7.52 -11.93
CA ALA A 66 49.84 -6.96 -13.10
C ALA A 66 48.51 -7.69 -13.40
N ALA A 67 48.49 -9.02 -13.28
CA ALA A 67 47.26 -9.80 -13.44
C ALA A 67 46.22 -9.49 -12.34
N GLN A 68 46.67 -9.34 -11.09
CA GLN A 68 45.80 -8.95 -9.97
C GLN A 68 45.23 -7.54 -10.17
N LEU A 69 46.05 -6.59 -10.63
CA LEU A 69 45.63 -5.21 -10.88
C LEU A 69 44.57 -5.15 -11.99
N ALA A 70 44.77 -5.89 -13.10
CA ALA A 70 43.75 -6.01 -14.15
C ALA A 70 42.44 -6.64 -13.65
N ALA A 71 42.52 -7.64 -12.76
CA ALA A 71 41.34 -8.23 -12.14
C ALA A 71 40.62 -7.24 -11.20
N ALA A 72 41.36 -6.48 -10.41
CA ALA A 72 40.84 -5.45 -9.52
C ALA A 72 40.16 -4.31 -10.31
N GLU A 73 40.75 -3.86 -11.42
CA GLU A 73 40.14 -2.87 -12.31
C GLU A 73 38.82 -3.38 -12.91
N LYS A 74 38.79 -4.64 -13.37
CA LYS A 74 37.56 -5.25 -13.87
C LYS A 74 36.46 -5.30 -12.80
N LEU A 75 36.81 -5.66 -11.57
CA LEU A 75 35.88 -5.67 -10.45
C LEU A 75 35.40 -4.25 -10.10
N GLY A 76 36.28 -3.25 -10.12
CA GLY A 76 35.92 -1.84 -9.90
C GLY A 76 34.92 -1.34 -10.93
N ASN A 77 35.13 -1.65 -12.21
CA ASN A 77 34.19 -1.30 -13.28
C ASN A 77 32.83 -2.00 -13.12
N GLN A 78 32.82 -3.26 -12.69
CA GLN A 78 31.59 -3.99 -12.39
C GLN A 78 30.84 -3.37 -11.20
N ALA A 79 31.55 -2.99 -10.13
CA ALA A 79 30.97 -2.34 -8.96
C ALA A 79 30.32 -1.00 -9.34
N ALA A 80 31.02 -0.16 -10.11
CA ALA A 80 30.48 1.12 -10.60
C ALA A 80 29.21 0.94 -11.46
N SER A 81 29.19 -0.08 -12.33
CA SER A 81 28.01 -0.40 -13.14
C SER A 81 26.81 -0.86 -12.29
N LEU A 82 27.06 -1.69 -11.27
CA LEU A 82 26.02 -2.14 -10.34
C LEU A 82 25.46 -0.98 -9.50
N GLU A 83 26.33 -0.09 -9.03
CA GLU A 83 25.95 1.09 -8.25
C GLU A 83 25.03 2.01 -9.07
N ALA A 84 25.37 2.30 -10.32
CA ALA A 84 24.54 3.08 -11.23
C ALA A 84 23.14 2.44 -11.42
N ARG A 85 23.08 1.11 -11.59
CA ARG A 85 21.82 0.38 -11.75
C ARG A 85 20.97 0.39 -10.49
N LEU A 86 21.58 0.28 -9.31
CA LEU A 86 20.89 0.40 -8.03
C LEU A 86 20.36 1.81 -7.80
N GLY A 87 21.11 2.84 -8.18
CA GLY A 87 20.66 4.23 -8.14
C GLY A 87 19.40 4.47 -8.96
N PHE A 88 19.38 3.98 -10.22
CA PHE A 88 18.21 4.04 -11.08
C PHE A 88 17.00 3.33 -10.45
N GLY A 89 17.15 2.08 -10.03
CA GLY A 89 16.07 1.31 -9.44
C GLY A 89 15.57 1.87 -8.09
N SER A 90 16.41 2.61 -7.37
CA SER A 90 16.02 3.33 -6.15
C SER A 90 15.12 4.52 -6.47
N ASN A 91 15.47 5.30 -7.49
CA ASN A 91 14.67 6.46 -7.92
C ASN A 91 13.32 6.03 -8.51
N GLU A 92 13.30 4.94 -9.28
CA GLU A 92 12.06 4.36 -9.81
C GLU A 92 11.15 3.88 -8.68
N ARG A 93 11.68 3.14 -7.69
CA ARG A 93 10.92 2.75 -6.49
C ARG A 93 10.37 3.95 -5.74
N LYS A 94 11.16 5.02 -5.56
CA LYS A 94 10.68 6.25 -4.92
C LYS A 94 9.53 6.91 -5.70
N SER A 95 9.60 6.90 -7.02
CA SER A 95 8.52 7.41 -7.88
C SER A 95 7.26 6.56 -7.78
N ALA A 96 7.41 5.24 -7.85
CA ALA A 96 6.30 4.29 -7.72
C ALA A 96 5.60 4.41 -6.36
N LEU A 97 6.36 4.53 -5.26
CA LEU A 97 5.81 4.74 -3.92
C LEU A 97 4.95 6.01 -3.84
N LYS A 98 5.38 7.11 -4.45
CA LYS A 98 4.57 8.34 -4.50
C LYS A 98 3.26 8.15 -5.27
N GLN A 99 3.29 7.40 -6.38
CA GLN A 99 2.08 7.08 -7.13
C GLN A 99 1.12 6.17 -6.33
N VAL A 100 1.66 5.17 -5.63
CA VAL A 100 0.88 4.29 -4.76
C VAL A 100 0.19 5.11 -3.66
N SER A 101 0.91 5.96 -2.94
CA SER A 101 0.30 6.81 -1.90
C SER A 101 -0.79 7.74 -2.44
N PHE A 102 -0.61 8.30 -3.65
CA PHE A 102 -1.64 9.11 -4.30
C PHE A 102 -2.90 8.28 -4.64
N LEU A 103 -2.71 7.07 -5.18
CA LEU A 103 -3.81 6.18 -5.53
C LEU A 103 -4.54 5.66 -4.28
N GLU A 104 -3.81 5.30 -3.23
CA GLU A 104 -4.39 4.91 -1.93
C GLU A 104 -5.28 6.01 -1.37
N ALA A 105 -4.79 7.26 -1.35
CA ALA A 105 -5.60 8.41 -0.92
C ALA A 105 -6.86 8.61 -1.78
N LYS A 106 -6.78 8.35 -3.08
CA LYS A 106 -7.92 8.45 -4.00
C LYS A 106 -8.94 7.34 -3.76
N VAL A 107 -8.47 6.10 -3.56
CA VAL A 107 -9.34 4.96 -3.23
C VAL A 107 -10.06 5.23 -1.91
N GLU A 108 -9.33 5.64 -0.87
CA GLU A 108 -9.89 5.98 0.44
C GLU A 108 -10.94 7.10 0.34
N SER A 109 -10.64 8.19 -0.36
CA SER A 109 -11.62 9.28 -0.57
C SER A 109 -12.86 8.80 -1.32
N SER A 110 -12.69 7.95 -2.34
CA SER A 110 -13.81 7.42 -3.12
C SER A 110 -14.68 6.45 -2.32
N ALA A 111 -14.07 5.62 -1.46
CA ALA A 111 -14.77 4.68 -0.59
C ALA A 111 -15.62 5.44 0.45
N ASN A 112 -15.05 6.48 1.06
CA ASN A 112 -15.78 7.34 1.99
C ASN A 112 -16.98 8.02 1.33
N LYS A 113 -16.81 8.57 0.12
CA LYS A 113 -17.91 9.16 -0.64
C LYS A 113 -19.01 8.14 -0.96
N PHE A 114 -18.64 6.95 -1.42
CA PHE A 114 -19.60 5.88 -1.72
C PHE A 114 -20.38 5.46 -0.48
N SER A 115 -19.71 5.32 0.66
CA SER A 115 -20.35 5.01 1.95
C SER A 115 -21.37 6.08 2.36
N ASP A 116 -21.02 7.36 2.21
CA ASP A 116 -21.93 8.46 2.51
C ASP A 116 -23.14 8.52 1.56
N ASP A 117 -22.92 8.31 0.27
CA ASP A 117 -23.97 8.28 -0.74
C ASP A 117 -24.94 7.11 -0.49
N LEU A 118 -24.42 5.92 -0.15
CA LEU A 118 -25.21 4.76 0.20
C LEU A 118 -26.07 5.03 1.44
N ARG A 119 -25.48 5.55 2.52
CA ARG A 119 -26.19 5.88 3.76
C ARG A 119 -27.32 6.89 3.51
N ARG A 120 -27.08 7.90 2.68
CA ARG A 120 -28.09 8.89 2.30
C ARG A 120 -29.23 8.25 1.50
N ALA A 121 -28.91 7.44 0.49
CA ALA A 121 -29.91 6.75 -0.32
C ALA A 121 -30.79 5.81 0.52
N THR A 122 -30.19 5.07 1.46
CA THR A 122 -30.94 4.21 2.39
C THR A 122 -31.89 5.03 3.26
N TYR A 123 -31.42 6.14 3.83
CA TYR A 123 -32.27 7.02 4.65
C TYR A 123 -33.43 7.62 3.84
N ASP A 124 -33.15 8.11 2.63
CA ASP A 124 -34.17 8.71 1.76
C ASP A 124 -35.23 7.67 1.35
N ALA A 125 -34.82 6.43 1.06
CA ALA A 125 -35.74 5.33 0.76
C ALA A 125 -36.59 4.95 1.99
N GLN A 126 -35.99 4.85 3.17
CA GLN A 126 -36.73 4.59 4.43
C GLN A 126 -37.73 5.69 4.74
N LYS A 127 -37.35 6.96 4.52
CA LYS A 127 -38.23 8.09 4.71
C LYS A 127 -39.41 8.05 3.74
N ALA A 128 -39.16 7.80 2.46
CA ALA A 128 -40.23 7.68 1.46
C ALA A 128 -41.21 6.54 1.80
N LEU A 129 -40.71 5.40 2.30
CA LEU A 129 -41.54 4.31 2.79
C LEU A 129 -42.39 4.72 4.00
N ALA A 130 -41.80 5.43 4.97
CA ALA A 130 -42.50 5.91 6.15
C ALA A 130 -43.61 6.92 5.78
N ASP A 131 -43.31 7.85 4.87
CA ASP A 131 -44.28 8.83 4.35
C ASP A 131 -45.45 8.11 3.65
N SER A 132 -45.16 7.11 2.80
CA SER A 132 -46.21 6.30 2.14
C SER A 132 -47.07 5.50 3.14
N CYS A 133 -46.45 4.87 4.15
CA CYS A 133 -47.19 4.19 5.22
C CYS A 133 -48.10 5.17 5.99
N LEU A 134 -47.62 6.39 6.25
CA LEU A 134 -48.38 7.42 6.93
C LEU A 134 -49.60 7.86 6.11
N ASP A 135 -49.46 8.02 4.79
CA ASP A 135 -50.57 8.35 3.88
C ASP A 135 -51.67 7.27 3.91
N VAL A 136 -51.27 5.98 3.90
CA VAL A 136 -52.23 4.86 4.01
C VAL A 136 -52.97 4.90 5.35
N LEU A 137 -52.27 5.18 6.45
CA LEU A 137 -52.88 5.27 7.78
C LEU A 137 -53.86 6.44 7.88
N VAL A 138 -53.54 7.60 7.29
CA VAL A 138 -54.44 8.75 7.23
C VAL A 138 -55.69 8.41 6.43
N SER A 139 -55.54 7.80 5.24
CA SER A 139 -56.67 7.36 4.41
C SER A 139 -57.56 6.35 5.14
N LEU A 140 -56.95 5.39 5.82
CA LEU A 140 -57.67 4.37 6.59
C LEU A 140 -58.46 5.00 7.74
N LYS A 141 -57.88 5.97 8.46
CA LYS A 141 -58.56 6.71 9.52
C LYS A 141 -59.79 7.45 9.00
N GLU A 142 -59.67 8.17 7.89
CA GLU A 142 -60.81 8.87 7.28
C GLU A 142 -61.93 7.92 6.86
N LYS A 143 -61.57 6.79 6.24
CA LYS A 143 -62.54 5.74 5.87
C LYS A 143 -63.23 5.18 7.12
N TRP A 144 -62.48 4.90 8.19
CA TRP A 144 -63.01 4.38 9.44
C TRP A 144 -64.03 5.31 10.08
N GLU A 145 -63.76 6.62 10.12
CA GLU A 145 -64.72 7.60 10.65
C GLU A 145 -66.01 7.66 9.79
N LYS A 146 -65.90 7.60 8.46
CA LYS A 146 -67.07 7.49 7.57
C LYS A 146 -67.88 6.23 7.85
N LYS A 147 -67.21 5.09 8.05
CA LYS A 147 -67.89 3.82 8.37
C LYS A 147 -68.62 3.90 9.71
N LYS A 148 -68.01 4.53 10.72
CA LYS A 148 -68.62 4.73 12.03
C LYS A 148 -69.90 5.57 11.93
N ALA A 149 -69.87 6.68 11.19
CA ALA A 149 -71.05 7.51 10.93
C ALA A 149 -72.15 6.74 10.17
N ALA A 150 -71.77 5.96 9.16
CA ALA A 150 -72.72 5.14 8.40
C ALA A 150 -73.38 4.06 9.27
N THR A 151 -72.61 3.38 10.12
CA THR A 151 -73.16 2.38 11.04
C THR A 151 -74.08 3.00 12.10
N ASP A 152 -73.81 4.22 12.57
CA ASP A 152 -74.71 4.95 13.46
C ASP A 152 -76.03 5.33 12.75
N CYS A 153 -75.95 5.88 11.54
CA CYS A 153 -77.13 6.19 10.71
C CYS A 153 -77.95 4.94 10.41
N GLU A 154 -77.31 3.83 10.03
CA GLU A 154 -77.96 2.54 9.78
C GLU A 154 -78.65 1.98 11.04
N ALA A 155 -78.05 2.14 12.22
CA ALA A 155 -78.67 1.75 13.49
C ALA A 155 -79.94 2.57 13.79
N ARG A 156 -79.88 3.90 13.60
CA ARG A 156 -81.02 4.80 13.75
C ARG A 156 -82.13 4.51 12.74
N LEU A 157 -81.77 4.17 11.50
CA LEU A 157 -82.73 3.78 10.46
C LEU A 157 -83.46 2.49 10.86
N ARG A 158 -82.72 1.46 11.29
CA ARG A 158 -83.33 0.20 11.77
C ARG A 158 -84.26 0.42 12.96
N GLU A 159 -83.91 1.31 13.88
CA GLU A 159 -84.79 1.69 15.00
C GLU A 159 -86.09 2.35 14.51
N VAL A 160 -86.01 3.31 13.58
CA VAL A 160 -87.18 3.97 13.01
C VAL A 160 -88.07 2.96 12.27
N MET A 161 -87.49 2.04 11.49
CA MET A 161 -88.24 0.99 10.80
C MET A 161 -88.99 0.08 11.80
N ALA A 162 -88.31 -0.37 12.86
CA ALA A 162 -88.93 -1.19 13.91
C ALA A 162 -90.06 -0.44 14.63
N ASN A 163 -89.86 0.85 14.92
CA ASN A 163 -90.88 1.71 15.52
C ASN A 163 -92.10 1.90 14.60
N ILE A 164 -91.89 2.05 13.29
CA ILE A 164 -92.95 2.11 12.29
C ILE A 164 -93.76 0.81 12.28
N ASP A 165 -93.08 -0.34 12.27
CA ASP A 165 -93.76 -1.65 12.25
C ASP A 165 -94.57 -1.89 13.53
N LEU A 166 -94.03 -1.54 14.70
CA LEU A 166 -94.76 -1.58 15.96
C LEU A 166 -95.97 -0.63 15.96
N LEU A 167 -95.80 0.60 15.45
CA LEU A 167 -96.89 1.58 15.41
C LEU A 167 -98.03 1.12 14.48
N LYS A 168 -97.69 0.51 13.33
CA LYS A 168 -98.67 -0.13 12.45
C LYS A 168 -99.45 -1.24 13.18
N GLU A 169 -98.76 -2.08 13.96
CA GLU A 169 -99.40 -3.14 14.76
C GLU A 169 -100.35 -2.56 15.82
N ILE A 170 -99.95 -1.50 16.52
CA ILE A 170 -100.78 -0.84 17.53
C ILE A 170 -102.01 -0.17 16.89
N MET A 171 -101.85 0.51 15.75
CA MET A 171 -102.95 1.18 15.04
C MET A 171 -104.02 0.19 14.55
N ASN A 172 -103.65 -1.06 14.24
CA ASN A 172 -104.61 -2.11 13.91
C ASN A 172 -105.56 -2.46 15.08
N ASN A 173 -105.20 -2.09 16.32
CA ASN A 173 -105.99 -2.32 17.53
C ASN A 173 -106.81 -1.08 17.97
N ASN A 174 -107.23 -0.22 17.03
CA ASN A 174 -108.08 0.98 17.23
C ASN A 174 -107.43 2.22 17.88
N LEU A 175 -106.11 2.40 17.79
CA LEU A 175 -105.43 3.63 18.22
C LEU A 175 -105.29 4.63 17.05
N LEU A 176 -105.51 5.93 17.30
CA LEU A 176 -105.26 7.00 16.32
C LEU A 176 -103.86 7.59 16.50
N ALA A 177 -102.90 7.16 15.66
CA ALA A 177 -101.52 7.66 15.67
C ALA A 177 -100.96 7.96 14.26
N SER A 178 -101.83 8.24 13.28
CA SER A 178 -101.46 8.45 11.88
C SER A 178 -100.45 9.58 11.65
N ASP A 179 -100.54 10.65 12.42
CA ASP A 179 -99.60 11.79 12.31
C ASP A 179 -98.18 11.39 12.70
N GLU A 180 -98.03 10.58 13.76
CA GLU A 180 -96.74 10.07 14.21
C GLU A 180 -96.17 9.05 13.21
N LEU A 181 -97.03 8.20 12.62
CA LEU A 181 -96.64 7.27 11.56
C LEU A 181 -96.06 8.02 10.36
N LEU A 182 -96.73 9.08 9.90
CA LEU A 182 -96.29 9.89 8.77
C LEU A 182 -94.98 10.63 9.07
N ARG A 183 -94.82 11.12 10.31
CA ARG A 183 -93.58 11.73 10.80
C ARG A 183 -92.41 10.73 10.78
N LEU A 184 -92.62 9.50 11.25
CA LEU A 184 -91.60 8.45 11.24
C LEU A 184 -91.27 7.99 9.81
N GLN A 185 -92.25 7.86 8.93
CA GLN A 185 -92.01 7.55 7.51
C GLN A 185 -91.17 8.62 6.81
N THR A 186 -91.38 9.89 7.13
CA THR A 186 -90.54 10.97 6.61
C THR A 186 -89.10 10.84 7.11
N LYS A 187 -88.93 10.49 8.40
CA LYS A 187 -87.62 10.26 9.00
C LYS A 187 -86.90 9.02 8.46
N GLU A 188 -87.64 7.96 8.12
CA GLU A 188 -87.13 6.78 7.42
C GLU A 188 -86.51 7.17 6.07
N VAL A 189 -87.23 7.97 5.28
CA VAL A 189 -86.75 8.45 3.97
C VAL A 189 -85.53 9.37 4.13
N GLU A 190 -85.54 10.25 5.13
CA GLU A 190 -84.41 11.14 5.45
C GLU A 190 -83.14 10.34 5.80
N LEU A 191 -83.25 9.40 6.76
CA LEU A 191 -82.12 8.55 7.18
C LEU A 191 -81.66 7.60 6.08
N GLY A 192 -82.59 7.07 5.27
CA GLY A 192 -82.25 6.27 4.09
C GLY A 192 -81.44 7.08 3.07
N SER A 193 -81.85 8.33 2.81
CA SER A 193 -81.12 9.24 1.92
C SER A 193 -79.74 9.62 2.48
N GLU A 194 -79.65 9.86 3.79
CA GLU A 194 -78.38 10.13 4.47
C GLU A 194 -77.42 8.94 4.35
N LEU A 195 -77.92 7.72 4.56
CA LEU A 195 -77.13 6.49 4.45
C LEU A 195 -76.64 6.24 3.01
N ASP A 196 -77.48 6.47 2.00
CA ASP A 196 -77.10 6.33 0.59
C ASP A 196 -75.98 7.30 0.18
N VAL A 197 -75.93 8.50 0.76
CA VAL A 197 -74.86 9.48 0.54
C VAL A 197 -73.54 9.03 1.18
N MET A 198 -73.60 8.25 2.26
CA MET A 198 -72.42 7.70 2.92
C MET A 198 -71.83 6.54 2.10
N VAL A 199 -71.10 6.85 1.03
CA VAL A 199 -70.37 5.86 0.23
C VAL A 199 -69.34 5.14 1.09
N ILE A 200 -69.64 3.89 1.47
CA ILE A 200 -68.72 3.04 2.23
C ILE A 200 -67.79 2.32 1.26
N SER A 201 -66.51 2.69 1.28
CA SER A 201 -65.49 1.97 0.52
C SER A 201 -65.17 0.62 1.19
N ASP A 202 -64.77 -0.36 0.38
CA ASP A 202 -64.31 -1.67 0.86
C ASP A 202 -62.97 -1.54 1.59
N PHE A 203 -62.87 -2.10 2.80
CA PHE A 203 -61.70 -2.07 3.70
C PHE A 203 -60.74 -3.26 3.49
N SER A 204 -60.97 -4.08 2.47
CA SER A 204 -60.07 -5.19 2.17
C SER A 204 -58.63 -4.71 1.97
N VAL A 205 -57.70 -5.37 2.67
CA VAL A 205 -56.25 -5.04 2.65
C VAL A 205 -55.70 -5.02 1.22
N GLY A 206 -56.21 -5.86 0.32
CA GLY A 206 -55.79 -5.92 -1.08
C GLY A 206 -56.20 -4.70 -1.93
N LYS A 207 -57.02 -3.79 -1.40
CA LYS A 207 -57.41 -2.53 -2.05
C LYS A 207 -56.72 -1.30 -1.43
N LEU A 208 -55.83 -1.51 -0.46
CA LEU A 208 -54.98 -0.45 0.07
C LEU A 208 -53.77 -0.30 -0.84
N ASP A 209 -53.40 0.95 -1.13
CA ASP A 209 -52.20 1.29 -1.90
C ASP A 209 -50.96 1.11 -1.01
N LEU A 210 -50.68 -0.14 -0.63
CA LEU A 210 -49.56 -0.47 0.23
C LEU A 210 -48.24 -0.24 -0.51
N PRO A 211 -47.24 0.37 0.15
CA PRO A 211 -45.93 0.51 -0.46
C PRO A 211 -45.35 -0.89 -0.75
N GLN A 212 -44.73 -1.04 -1.93
CA GLN A 212 -43.98 -2.24 -2.26
C GLN A 212 -42.72 -2.30 -1.39
N ILE A 213 -42.72 -3.23 -0.44
CA ILE A 213 -41.55 -3.60 0.34
C ILE A 213 -40.88 -4.77 -0.39
N SER A 214 -39.73 -4.52 -1.01
CA SER A 214 -38.87 -5.63 -1.47
C SER A 214 -38.24 -6.29 -0.24
N GLU A 215 -38.22 -7.62 -0.18
CA GLU A 215 -37.56 -8.40 0.89
C GLU A 215 -36.03 -8.27 0.88
N ASP A 216 -35.43 -7.62 -0.14
CA ASP A 216 -33.97 -7.47 -0.27
C ASP A 216 -33.32 -6.50 0.75
N ILE A 217 -34.08 -5.98 1.72
CA ILE A 217 -33.55 -5.09 2.76
C ILE A 217 -32.78 -5.96 3.76
N SER A 218 -31.47 -6.11 3.52
CA SER A 218 -30.57 -6.88 4.38
C SER A 218 -30.66 -6.47 5.86
N GLU A 219 -30.83 -7.46 6.73
CA GLU A 219 -30.89 -7.33 8.20
C GLU A 219 -29.60 -6.70 8.79
N ASP A 220 -28.49 -6.75 8.03
CA ASP A 220 -27.20 -6.15 8.42
C ASP A 220 -27.23 -4.62 8.49
N LEU A 221 -28.20 -3.93 7.86
CA LEU A 221 -28.35 -2.47 7.97
C LEU A 221 -28.82 -2.02 9.36
N PHE A 222 -29.37 -2.94 10.16
CA PHE A 222 -29.81 -2.67 11.53
C PHE A 222 -28.75 -3.02 12.60
N VAL A 223 -27.54 -3.42 12.20
CA VAL A 223 -26.43 -3.61 13.12
C VAL A 223 -25.97 -2.26 13.66
N LYS A 224 -26.55 -1.93 14.83
CA LYS A 224 -26.07 -1.03 15.88
C LYS A 224 -24.75 -0.33 15.58
N VAL A 225 -24.84 0.96 15.24
CA VAL A 225 -23.71 1.91 15.34
C VAL A 225 -23.10 1.74 16.73
N PRO A 226 -21.83 1.30 16.87
CA PRO A 226 -21.16 1.37 18.15
C PRO A 226 -21.01 2.86 18.49
N SER A 227 -21.77 3.33 19.47
CA SER A 227 -21.52 4.61 20.10
C SER A 227 -20.23 4.48 20.92
N VAL A 228 -19.08 4.57 20.25
CA VAL A 228 -17.80 4.78 20.93
C VAL A 228 -17.76 6.27 21.25
N VAL A 229 -18.30 6.59 22.43
CA VAL A 229 -17.95 7.78 23.18
C VAL A 229 -16.47 7.66 23.52
N ASP A 230 -15.76 8.76 23.29
CA ASP A 230 -14.36 9.01 23.64
C ASP A 230 -13.94 8.33 24.96
N ASP A 231 -12.87 7.55 24.90
CA ASP A 231 -11.92 7.49 26.01
C ASP A 231 -10.52 7.80 25.47
N VAL A 232 -10.24 9.10 25.41
CA VAL A 232 -8.88 9.62 25.34
C VAL A 232 -8.21 9.30 26.66
N THR A 233 -7.33 8.29 26.68
CA THR A 233 -6.15 8.34 27.55
C THR A 233 -4.94 7.58 26.97
N LYS A 234 -3.92 8.39 26.64
CA LYS A 234 -2.49 8.21 26.96
C LYS A 234 -1.62 7.18 26.19
N CYS A 235 -0.78 7.76 25.33
CA CYS A 235 0.69 7.65 25.32
C CYS A 235 1.38 6.32 25.72
N SER A 236 2.01 5.68 24.74
CA SER A 236 3.47 5.41 24.68
C SER A 236 3.76 4.87 23.26
N GLY A 237 4.65 5.46 22.46
CA GLY A 237 6.03 5.81 22.79
C GLY A 237 6.97 4.63 22.54
N GLY A 238 6.74 3.83 21.50
CA GLY A 238 7.64 2.75 21.08
C GLY A 238 8.83 3.28 20.28
N GLN A 239 9.90 3.57 21.00
CA GLN A 239 11.23 3.92 20.50
C GLN A 239 11.84 2.71 19.77
N PHE A 240 12.13 2.85 18.47
CA PHE A 240 12.95 1.87 17.75
C PHE A 240 14.42 2.11 18.12
N ASP A 241 15.02 1.14 18.80
CA ASP A 241 16.44 1.13 19.13
C ASP A 241 17.23 0.69 17.89
N ASP A 242 18.06 1.61 17.37
CA ASP A 242 19.02 1.36 16.30
C ASP A 242 20.14 0.46 16.83
N GLY A 243 20.02 -0.83 16.56
CA GLY A 243 21.07 -1.82 16.80
C GLY A 243 22.30 -1.57 15.91
N LYS A 244 23.26 -0.78 16.42
CA LYS A 244 24.64 -0.76 15.96
C LYS A 244 25.28 -2.14 16.14
N PHE A 245 25.54 -2.85 15.05
CA PHE A 245 26.49 -3.96 15.05
C PHE A 245 27.89 -3.43 14.77
N GLY A 246 28.63 -3.15 15.86
CA GLY A 246 30.09 -3.13 15.82
C GLY A 246 30.59 -4.50 16.27
N ILE A 247 31.24 -5.23 15.37
CA ILE A 247 32.15 -6.31 15.76
C ILE A 247 33.51 -5.92 15.20
N GLU A 248 34.36 -5.50 16.13
CA GLU A 248 35.78 -5.29 16.00
C GLU A 248 36.43 -6.54 16.60
N GLU A 249 37.02 -7.38 15.75
CA GLU A 249 38.38 -7.96 15.87
C GLU A 249 38.66 -8.89 14.67
#